data_AF-A0A2E8UBF5-F1
#
_entry.id   AF-A0A2E8UBF5-F1
#
_cell.length_a   1.000
_cell.length_b   1.000
_cell.length_c   1.000
_cell.angle_alpha   90.00
_cell.angle_beta   90.00
_cell.angle_gamma   90.00
#
_symmetry.space_group_name_H-M   'P 1'
#
loop_
_entity.id
_entity.type
_entity.pdbx_description
1 polymer ?
#
loop_
_entity_poly.entity_id
_entity_poly.type
_entity_poly.pdbx_seq_one_letter_code
_entity_poly.pdbx_strand_id
1 'polypeptide(L)'
;KVQFPDNWIYIHSPDIKMARLSNYLNFSTEMSENPEICPLTAEYFTFAGDSVSSLSDSDLIELAITELSDMNLALREQFIDGFVVRSPKAYPVIDKASIERVNVIRKWLEQFENLLPIGRSGMFKYNNQDHAIATGLLSARTFLGLGKFDPWNVNIDAEYQESGPIL
;
A
#
# COMPACT_ATOMS: atom_id res chain seq x y z
N LYS A 1 18.15 -13.58 12.03
CA LYS A 1 16.89 -13.88 11.32
C LYS A 1 15.75 -13.26 12.10
N VAL A 2 14.91 -12.48 11.42
CA VAL A 2 13.76 -11.79 12.01
C VAL A 2 12.69 -12.83 12.35
N GLN A 3 12.09 -12.72 13.54
CA GLN A 3 11.31 -13.81 14.13
C GLN A 3 9.81 -13.70 13.84
N PHE A 4 9.38 -13.96 12.59
CA PHE A 4 7.98 -14.30 12.30
C PHE A 4 7.84 -15.12 10.98
N PRO A 5 6.92 -16.10 10.92
CA PRO A 5 6.77 -16.98 9.76
C PRO A 5 5.94 -16.37 8.61
N ASP A 6 5.18 -15.30 8.88
CA ASP A 6 4.25 -14.70 7.93
C ASP A 6 4.94 -13.85 6.86
N ASN A 7 4.28 -13.67 5.71
CA ASN A 7 4.76 -12.75 4.67
C ASN A 7 4.77 -11.29 5.15
N TRP A 8 3.76 -10.90 5.91
CA TRP A 8 3.65 -9.62 6.57
C TRP A 8 2.83 -9.73 7.85
N ILE A 9 3.01 -8.76 8.74
CA ILE A 9 2.22 -8.60 9.98
C ILE A 9 1.73 -7.16 10.09
N TYR A 10 0.57 -6.99 10.72
CA TYR A 10 0.05 -5.67 11.08
C TYR A 10 0.37 -5.36 12.55
N ILE A 11 0.78 -4.12 12.80
CA ILE A 11 1.13 -3.66 14.13
C ILE A 11 0.01 -2.74 14.62
N HIS A 12 -0.60 -3.12 15.75
CA HIS A 12 -1.70 -2.40 16.37
C HIS A 12 -1.35 -1.78 17.72
N SER A 13 -0.09 -1.91 18.16
CA SER A 13 0.37 -1.31 19.42
C SER A 13 0.34 0.22 19.32
N PRO A 14 -0.24 0.95 20.27
CA PRO A 14 -0.23 2.41 20.27
C PRO A 14 1.18 3.00 20.51
N ASP A 15 2.09 2.20 21.07
CA ASP A 15 3.46 2.59 21.38
C ASP A 15 4.39 2.48 20.16
N ILE A 16 3.93 1.84 19.08
CA ILE A 16 4.70 1.65 17.85
C ILE A 16 4.03 2.43 16.71
N LYS A 17 4.82 3.20 15.96
CA LYS A 17 4.36 3.99 14.80
C LYS A 17 4.30 3.17 13.52
N MET A 18 5.09 2.10 13.42
CA MET A 18 5.02 1.15 12.31
C MET A 18 3.60 0.58 12.19
N ALA A 19 3.07 0.54 10.97
CA ALA A 19 1.73 0.00 10.69
C ALA A 19 1.79 -1.43 10.14
N ARG A 20 2.81 -1.72 9.32
CA ARG A 20 3.02 -3.04 8.70
C ARG A 20 4.49 -3.35 8.58
N LEU A 21 4.85 -4.61 8.81
CA LEU A 21 6.17 -5.15 8.55
C LEU A 21 6.05 -6.30 7.55
N SER A 22 6.83 -6.27 6.47
CA SER A 22 6.87 -7.34 5.47
C SER A 22 8.25 -8.02 5.48
N ASN A 23 8.26 -9.35 5.37
CA ASN A 23 9.49 -10.15 5.26
C ASN A 23 9.57 -10.81 3.87
N TYR A 24 10.50 -10.34 3.04
CA TYR A 24 10.58 -10.77 1.64
C TYR A 24 11.13 -12.19 1.46
N LEU A 25 11.90 -12.71 2.42
CA LEU A 25 12.34 -14.12 2.36
C LEU A 25 11.17 -15.10 2.48
N ASN A 26 10.11 -14.71 3.18
CA ASN A 26 8.90 -15.53 3.30
C ASN A 26 8.06 -15.51 2.01
N PHE A 27 8.27 -14.53 1.12
CA PHE A 27 7.68 -14.54 -0.22
C PHE A 27 8.49 -15.43 -1.18
N SER A 28 9.81 -15.32 -1.16
CA SER A 28 10.72 -16.16 -1.95
C SER A 28 12.15 -16.02 -1.44
N THR A 29 12.90 -17.12 -1.41
CA THR A 29 14.34 -17.11 -1.10
C THR A 29 15.15 -16.31 -2.10
N GLU A 30 14.67 -16.18 -3.34
CA GLU A 30 15.31 -15.41 -4.42
C GLU A 30 15.21 -13.89 -4.23
N MET A 31 14.45 -13.42 -3.24
CA MET A 31 14.40 -11.99 -2.88
C MET A 31 15.66 -11.53 -2.12
N SER A 32 16.61 -12.43 -1.85
CA SER A 32 17.91 -12.11 -1.30
C SER A 32 18.99 -12.97 -1.95
N GLU A 33 20.09 -12.35 -2.38
CA GLU A 33 21.26 -13.08 -2.89
C GLU A 33 22.01 -13.83 -1.78
N ASN A 34 21.81 -13.43 -0.52
CA ASN A 34 22.41 -14.06 0.66
C ASN A 34 21.29 -14.53 1.62
N PRO A 35 21.15 -15.85 1.87
CA PRO A 35 20.09 -16.39 2.72
C PRO A 35 20.18 -16.01 4.20
N GLU A 36 21.32 -15.44 4.62
CA GLU A 36 21.50 -14.88 5.97
C GLU A 36 21.08 -13.40 6.07
N ILE A 37 20.84 -12.74 4.94
CA ILE A 37 20.28 -11.39 4.85
C ILE A 37 18.77 -11.49 4.61
N CYS A 38 18.00 -10.85 5.47
CA CYS A 38 16.54 -10.84 5.43
C CYS A 38 16.06 -9.43 5.08
N PRO A 39 15.66 -9.16 3.82
CA PRO A 39 15.08 -7.88 3.46
C PRO A 39 13.71 -7.71 4.12
N LEU A 40 13.53 -6.56 4.78
CA LEU A 40 12.28 -6.17 5.41
C LEU A 40 11.81 -4.84 4.85
N THR A 41 10.49 -4.64 4.83
CA THR A 41 9.90 -3.30 4.69
C THR A 41 9.08 -2.99 5.93
N ALA A 42 9.48 -1.95 6.66
CA ALA A 42 8.66 -1.30 7.67
C ALA A 42 7.86 -0.17 7.03
N GLU A 43 6.54 -0.21 7.17
CA GLU A 43 5.64 0.78 6.59
C GLU A 43 5.03 1.69 7.65
N TYR A 44 5.12 2.99 7.40
CA TYR A 44 4.55 4.04 8.23
C TYR A 44 3.47 4.79 7.45
N PHE A 45 2.25 4.79 7.96
CA PHE A 45 1.16 5.58 7.38
C PHE A 45 1.18 6.98 7.96
N THR A 46 1.41 7.96 7.10
CA THR A 46 1.66 9.34 7.51
C THR A 46 0.82 10.34 6.72
N PHE A 47 0.61 11.50 7.33
CA PHE A 47 0.12 12.69 6.66
C PHE A 47 1.28 13.66 6.40
N ALA A 48 1.21 14.41 5.31
CA ALA A 48 2.24 15.38 4.98
C ALA A 48 2.43 16.39 6.13
N GLY A 49 3.65 16.47 6.65
CA GLY A 49 4.03 17.39 7.73
C GLY A 49 3.78 16.85 9.14
N ASP A 50 3.33 15.61 9.29
CA ASP A 50 3.33 14.97 10.61
C ASP A 50 4.75 14.66 11.11
N SER A 51 4.85 14.24 12.37
CA SER A 51 6.13 13.97 13.03
C SER A 51 6.97 12.91 12.35
N VAL A 52 6.37 11.91 11.70
CA VAL A 52 7.10 10.78 11.09
C VAL A 52 7.50 11.11 9.67
N SER A 53 6.60 11.70 8.87
CA SER A 53 6.87 12.11 7.49
C SER A 53 7.94 13.21 7.38
N SER A 54 8.10 13.99 8.45
CA SER A 54 9.10 15.07 8.53
C SER A 54 10.48 14.59 8.97
N LEU A 55 10.65 13.32 9.35
CA LEU A 55 11.95 12.76 9.70
C LEU A 55 12.88 12.70 8.49
N SER A 56 14.18 12.89 8.75
CA SER A 56 15.22 12.56 7.77
C SER A 56 15.25 11.05 7.49
N ASP A 57 15.86 10.64 6.39
CA ASP A 57 15.96 9.21 6.04
C ASP A 57 16.69 8.42 7.13
N SER A 58 17.76 8.98 7.69
CA SER A 58 18.51 8.38 8.79
C SER A 58 17.65 8.26 10.06
N ASP A 59 16.89 9.30 10.41
CA ASP A 59 16.05 9.25 11.61
C ASP A 59 14.89 8.26 11.46
N LEU A 60 14.34 8.11 10.25
CA LEU A 60 13.27 7.14 9.98
C LEU A 60 13.80 5.69 10.00
N ILE A 61 15.01 5.46 9.49
CA ILE A 61 15.69 4.16 9.61
C ILE A 61 15.95 3.83 11.07
N GLU A 62 16.47 4.79 11.85
CA GLU A 62 16.72 4.60 13.29
C GLU A 62 15.42 4.35 14.08
N LEU A 63 14.31 5.01 13.71
CA LEU A 63 12.99 4.71 14.27
C LEU A 63 12.59 3.26 13.99
N ALA A 64 12.72 2.79 12.74
CA ALA A 64 12.38 1.41 12.39
C ALA A 64 13.24 0.38 13.12
N ILE A 65 14.55 0.62 13.25
CA ILE A 65 15.46 -0.26 14.02
C ILE A 65 15.02 -0.32 15.48
N THR A 66 14.70 0.83 16.07
CA THR A 66 14.28 0.93 17.48
C THR A 66 12.99 0.16 17.71
N GLU A 67 11.96 0.38 16.88
CA GLU A 67 10.67 -0.29 17.02
C GLU A 67 10.76 -1.80 16.76
N LEU A 68 11.59 -2.25 15.82
CA LEU A 68 11.86 -3.68 15.61
C LEU A 68 12.48 -4.34 16.84
N SER A 69 13.38 -3.63 17.53
CA SER A 69 13.98 -4.10 18.78
C SER A 69 13.00 -4.07 19.95
N ASP A 70 12.19 -3.01 20.08
CA ASP A 70 11.17 -2.89 21.13
C ASP A 70 10.11 -4.00 21.02
N MET A 71 9.77 -4.40 19.78
CA MET A 71 8.90 -5.54 19.49
C MET A 71 9.59 -6.91 19.64
N ASN A 72 10.88 -6.96 19.98
CA ASN A 72 11.70 -8.17 20.05
C ASN A 72 11.75 -8.98 18.73
N LEU A 73 11.58 -8.32 17.58
CA LEU A 73 11.60 -8.98 16.27
C LEU A 73 13.03 -9.11 15.70
N ALA A 74 13.90 -8.17 16.04
CA ALA A 74 15.32 -8.17 15.65
C ALA A 74 16.17 -7.37 16.65
N LEU A 75 17.42 -7.77 16.81
CA LEU A 75 18.42 -7.02 17.59
C LEU A 75 19.00 -5.89 16.74
N ARG A 76 19.36 -4.77 17.37
CA ARG A 76 19.91 -3.60 16.65
C ARG A 76 21.16 -3.94 15.85
N GLU A 77 22.04 -4.76 16.41
CA GLU A 77 23.29 -5.22 15.78
C GLU A 77 23.09 -6.16 14.58
N GLN A 78 21.85 -6.63 14.33
CA GLN A 78 21.51 -7.41 13.15
C GLN A 78 21.19 -6.52 11.95
N PHE A 79 21.01 -5.20 12.15
CA PHE A 79 20.80 -4.27 11.06
C PHE A 79 22.09 -4.05 10.28
N ILE A 80 22.00 -4.17 8.96
CA ILE A 80 23.14 -4.06 8.04
C ILE A 80 23.08 -2.72 7.32
N ASP A 81 21.97 -2.44 6.64
CA ASP A 81 21.75 -1.22 5.86
C ASP A 81 20.26 -1.03 5.53
N GLY A 82 19.88 0.16 5.08
CA GLY A 82 18.50 0.49 4.72
C GLY A 82 18.38 1.78 3.91
N PHE A 83 17.23 1.95 3.27
CA PHE A 83 16.88 3.14 2.52
C PHE A 83 15.41 3.48 2.71
N VAL A 84 15.04 4.73 2.41
CA VAL A 84 13.67 5.22 2.58
C VAL A 84 13.04 5.56 1.23
N VAL A 85 11.79 5.13 1.04
CA VAL A 85 10.94 5.55 -0.07
C VAL A 85 9.74 6.31 0.49
N ARG A 86 9.52 7.53 0.02
CA ARG A 86 8.32 8.33 0.35
C ARG A 86 7.34 8.33 -0.81
N SER A 87 6.14 7.83 -0.55
CA SER A 87 5.07 7.69 -1.54
C SER A 87 3.94 8.68 -1.26
N PRO A 88 4.04 9.95 -1.72
CA PRO A 88 2.97 10.92 -1.52
C PRO A 88 1.69 10.44 -2.22
N LYS A 89 0.53 10.65 -1.58
CA LYS A 89 -0.79 10.27 -2.11
C LYS A 89 -0.92 8.75 -2.37
N ALA A 90 -0.25 7.91 -1.58
CA ALA A 90 -0.26 6.45 -1.73
C ALA A 90 -1.65 5.81 -1.50
N TYR A 91 -2.43 6.38 -0.58
CA TYR A 91 -3.74 5.86 -0.17
C TYR A 91 -4.85 6.90 -0.37
N PRO A 92 -5.97 6.55 -1.03
CA PRO A 92 -7.17 7.35 -0.98
C PRO A 92 -7.77 7.21 0.43
N VAL A 93 -7.74 8.29 1.19
CA VAL A 93 -8.38 8.33 2.51
C VAL A 93 -9.89 8.51 2.30
N ILE A 94 -10.65 7.47 2.61
CA ILE A 94 -12.11 7.45 2.44
C ILE A 94 -12.76 7.82 3.77
N ASP A 95 -13.32 9.02 3.83
CA ASP A 95 -14.19 9.48 4.92
C ASP A 95 -15.68 9.40 4.51
N LYS A 96 -16.58 9.73 5.44
CA LYS A 96 -18.03 9.71 5.23
C LYS A 96 -18.52 10.58 4.06
N ALA A 97 -17.77 11.61 3.69
CA ALA A 97 -18.14 12.57 2.64
C ALA A 97 -17.38 12.33 1.32
N SER A 98 -16.51 11.31 1.28
CA SER A 98 -15.65 11.03 0.13
C SER A 98 -16.45 10.52 -1.05
N ILE A 99 -17.51 9.75 -0.81
CA ILE A 99 -18.40 9.22 -1.86
C ILE A 99 -19.06 10.38 -2.62
N GLU A 100 -19.62 11.37 -1.91
CA GLU A 100 -20.27 12.52 -2.52
C GLU A 100 -19.26 13.37 -3.29
N ARG A 101 -18.08 13.64 -2.72
CA ARG A 101 -17.03 14.42 -3.39
C ARG A 101 -16.51 13.73 -4.67
N VAL A 102 -16.27 12.42 -4.61
CA VAL A 102 -15.87 11.64 -5.79
C VAL A 102 -16.98 11.65 -6.84
N ASN A 103 -18.24 11.55 -6.43
CA ASN A 103 -19.37 11.63 -7.36
C ASN A 103 -19.49 12.99 -8.06
N VAL A 104 -19.18 14.11 -7.39
CA VAL A 104 -19.12 15.43 -8.03
C VAL A 104 -18.06 15.44 -9.14
N ILE A 105 -16.86 14.93 -8.86
CA ILE A 105 -15.77 14.86 -9.84
C ILE A 105 -16.13 13.92 -11.00
N ARG A 106 -16.68 12.74 -10.69
CA ARG A 106 -17.14 11.77 -11.69
C ARG A 106 -18.15 12.39 -12.65
N LYS A 107 -19.20 13.05 -12.14
CA LYS A 107 -20.23 13.69 -12.98
C LYS A 107 -19.65 14.80 -13.87
N TRP A 108 -18.64 15.51 -13.39
CA TRP A 108 -17.93 16.49 -14.20
C TRP A 108 -17.10 15.82 -15.30
N LEU A 109 -16.39 14.73 -14.99
CA LEU A 109 -15.62 13.96 -15.97
C LEU A 109 -16.51 13.31 -17.04
N GLU A 110 -17.74 12.92 -16.71
CA GLU A 110 -18.72 12.34 -17.64
C GLU A 110 -19.14 13.31 -18.77
N GLN A 111 -18.80 14.60 -18.68
CA GLN A 111 -19.04 15.59 -19.75
C GLN A 111 -18.05 15.46 -20.92
N PHE A 112 -16.97 14.70 -20.76
CA PHE A 112 -15.94 14.51 -21.78
C PHE A 112 -16.09 13.14 -22.44
N GLU A 113 -16.15 13.10 -23.77
CA GLU A 113 -16.27 11.84 -24.53
C GLU A 113 -14.93 11.10 -24.69
N ASN A 114 -13.81 11.79 -24.44
CA ASN A 114 -12.45 11.32 -24.70
C ASN A 114 -11.58 11.23 -23.44
N LEU A 115 -12.18 11.21 -22.25
CA LEU A 115 -11.47 11.16 -20.97
C LEU A 115 -12.10 10.13 -20.03
N LEU A 116 -11.29 9.18 -19.55
CA LEU A 116 -11.71 8.18 -18.57
C LEU A 116 -10.70 8.14 -17.40
N PRO A 117 -11.17 8.25 -16.13
CA PRO A 117 -10.31 8.05 -14.97
C PRO A 117 -10.00 6.56 -14.78
N ILE A 118 -8.74 6.24 -14.46
CA ILE A 118 -8.28 4.87 -14.20
C ILE A 118 -7.41 4.80 -12.95
N GLY A 119 -7.27 3.59 -12.41
CA GLY A 119 -6.37 3.29 -11.31
C GLY A 119 -6.77 3.92 -9.97
N ARG A 120 -5.90 3.75 -8.97
CA ARG A 120 -6.13 4.17 -7.59
C ARG A 120 -6.37 5.69 -7.48
N SER A 121 -5.44 6.49 -7.99
CA SER A 121 -5.50 7.95 -7.84
C SER A 121 -6.44 8.62 -8.83
N GLY A 122 -6.52 8.13 -10.07
CA GLY A 122 -7.39 8.72 -11.10
C GLY A 122 -8.86 8.56 -10.77
N MET A 123 -9.24 7.45 -10.13
CA MET A 123 -10.61 7.17 -9.70
C MET A 123 -10.85 7.45 -8.21
N PHE A 124 -9.80 7.77 -7.44
CA PHE A 124 -9.84 7.88 -5.98
C PHE A 124 -10.48 6.64 -5.31
N LYS A 125 -10.22 5.44 -5.84
CA LYS A 125 -10.71 4.15 -5.32
C LYS A 125 -9.58 3.38 -4.66
N TYR A 126 -9.86 2.72 -3.53
CA TYR A 126 -8.92 1.81 -2.89
C TYR A 126 -8.74 0.54 -3.75
N ASN A 127 -7.80 0.59 -4.70
CA ASN A 127 -7.57 -0.47 -5.68
C ASN A 127 -6.28 -1.23 -5.41
N ASN A 128 -6.29 -2.55 -5.60
CA ASN A 128 -5.07 -3.35 -5.75
C ASN A 128 -4.51 -3.22 -7.19
N GLN A 129 -3.34 -3.79 -7.45
CA GLN A 129 -2.63 -3.64 -8.72
C GLN A 129 -3.45 -4.20 -9.91
N ASP A 130 -4.05 -5.37 -9.72
CA ASP A 130 -4.92 -6.04 -10.69
C ASP A 130 -6.15 -5.19 -11.03
N HIS A 131 -6.80 -4.58 -10.03
CA HIS A 131 -7.90 -3.63 -10.26
C HIS A 131 -7.43 -2.42 -11.07
N ALA A 132 -6.28 -1.84 -10.73
CA ALA A 132 -5.73 -0.70 -11.45
C ALA A 132 -5.42 -1.05 -12.92
N ILE A 133 -4.81 -2.21 -13.18
CA ILE A 133 -4.54 -2.70 -14.53
C ILE A 133 -5.85 -2.93 -15.29
N ALA A 134 -6.85 -3.57 -14.66
CA ALA A 134 -8.15 -3.83 -15.28
C ALA A 134 -8.84 -2.54 -15.73
N THR A 135 -8.83 -1.48 -14.90
CA THR A 135 -9.41 -0.19 -15.27
C THR A 135 -8.73 0.44 -16.49
N GLY A 136 -7.41 0.29 -16.62
CA GLY A 136 -6.65 0.73 -17.79
C GLY A 136 -7.00 -0.05 -19.05
N LEU A 137 -7.06 -1.38 -18.96
CA LEU A 137 -7.41 -2.25 -20.09
C LEU A 137 -8.85 -2.00 -20.59
N LEU A 138 -9.81 -1.82 -19.68
CA LEU A 138 -11.20 -1.49 -20.04
C LEU A 138 -11.29 -0.13 -20.74
N SER A 139 -10.58 0.88 -20.22
CA SER A 139 -10.55 2.22 -20.83
C SER A 139 -9.93 2.19 -22.23
N ALA A 140 -8.85 1.43 -22.43
CA ALA A 140 -8.24 1.24 -23.74
C ALA A 140 -9.21 0.55 -24.74
N ARG A 141 -9.97 -0.45 -24.29
CA ARG A 141 -11.00 -1.11 -25.12
C ARG A 141 -12.12 -0.15 -25.52
N THR A 142 -12.56 0.71 -24.60
CA THR A 142 -13.53 1.77 -24.91
C THR A 142 -12.98 2.73 -25.97
N PHE A 143 -11.74 3.19 -25.80
CA PHE A 143 -11.07 4.08 -26.75
C PHE A 143 -10.93 3.46 -28.15
N LEU A 144 -10.65 2.16 -28.24
CA LEU A 144 -10.54 1.42 -29.50
C LEU A 144 -11.91 1.12 -30.17
N GLY A 145 -13.03 1.50 -29.55
CA GLY A 145 -14.37 1.26 -30.10
C GLY A 145 -14.84 -0.19 -29.99
N LEU A 146 -14.20 -1.01 -29.14
CA LEU A 146 -14.56 -2.43 -28.95
C LEU A 146 -15.80 -2.64 -28.07
N GLY A 147 -16.37 -1.56 -27.55
CA GLY A 147 -17.52 -1.54 -26.66
C GLY A 147 -17.49 -0.32 -25.74
N LYS A 148 -18.53 -0.14 -24.92
CA LYS A 148 -18.57 0.90 -23.87
C LYS A 148 -18.34 0.25 -22.52
N PHE A 149 -17.09 0.28 -22.04
CA PHE A 149 -16.71 -0.26 -20.74
C PHE A 149 -16.52 0.89 -19.74
N ASP A 150 -17.27 0.84 -18.64
CA ASP A 150 -17.14 1.78 -17.53
C ASP A 150 -16.10 1.23 -16.50
N PRO A 151 -14.94 1.89 -16.33
CA PRO A 151 -13.93 1.48 -15.35
C PRO A 151 -14.45 1.50 -13.91
N TRP A 152 -15.47 2.31 -13.59
CA TRP A 152 -16.04 2.42 -12.25
C TRP A 152 -16.68 1.11 -11.76
N ASN A 153 -17.08 0.24 -12.69
CA ASN A 153 -17.63 -1.09 -12.43
C ASN A 153 -16.59 -2.13 -12.04
N VAL A 154 -15.29 -1.82 -12.11
CA VAL A 154 -14.25 -2.67 -11.49
C VAL A 154 -14.44 -2.58 -9.98
N ASN A 155 -15.01 -3.64 -9.41
CA ASN A 155 -15.33 -3.71 -8.00
C ASN A 155 -14.08 -4.03 -7.19
N ILE A 156 -13.99 -3.40 -6.03
CA ILE A 156 -12.99 -3.71 -4.99
C ILE A 156 -13.43 -4.94 -4.17
N ASP A 157 -14.74 -5.22 -4.17
CA ASP A 157 -15.40 -6.31 -3.45
C ASP A 157 -15.50 -7.58 -4.31
N ALA A 158 -14.40 -7.98 -4.96
CA ALA A 158 -14.21 -9.42 -5.14
C ALA A 158 -14.10 -9.96 -3.70
N GLU A 159 -15.19 -10.52 -3.18
CA GLU A 159 -15.37 -11.04 -1.81
C GLU A 159 -14.06 -11.14 -1.01
N TYR A 160 -13.90 -10.29 0.02
CA TYR A 160 -12.85 -10.46 1.01
C TYR A 160 -13.03 -11.83 1.71
N GLN A 161 -12.41 -12.88 1.16
CA GLN A 161 -12.37 -14.24 1.72
C GLN A 161 -11.12 -14.46 2.59
N GLU A 162 -10.67 -13.45 3.34
CA GLU A 162 -9.69 -13.69 4.41
C GLU A 162 -10.42 -13.94 5.73
N SER A 163 -11.15 -15.05 5.79
CA SER A 163 -11.47 -15.69 7.07
C SER A 163 -10.29 -16.57 7.45
N GLY A 164 -9.30 -16.00 8.15
CA GLY A 164 -8.32 -16.80 8.89
C GLY A 164 -9.04 -17.62 9.96
N PRO A 165 -8.53 -18.81 10.33
CA PRO A 165 -9.11 -19.58 11.42
C PRO A 165 -9.09 -18.73 12.70
N ILE A 166 -10.25 -18.66 13.36
CA ILE A 166 -10.35 -18.16 14.72
C ILE A 166 -9.58 -19.18 15.58
N LEU A 167 -8.47 -18.75 16.18
CA LEU A 167 -7.78 -19.49 17.26
C LEU A 167 -8.65 -19.49 18.52
#